data_AF-A0AAV6CDM0-F1
#
_entry.id   AF-A0AAV6CDM0-F1
#
_cell.length_a   1.000
_cell.length_b   1.000
_cell.length_c   1.000
_cell.angle_alpha   90.00
_cell.angle_beta   90.00
_cell.angle_gamma   90.00
#
_symmetry.space_group_name_H-M   'P 1'
#
loop_
_entity.id
_entity.type
_entity.pdbx_description
1 polymer ?
#
loop_
_entity_poly.entity_id
_entity_poly.type
_entity_poly.pdbx_seq_one_letter_code
_entity_poly.pdbx_strand_id
1 'polypeptide(L)'
;MLKHALLSLLLLITIHTSNAATPKGPLEILRHSLVQEVFAFGIRPQDTNWFDIEVSTNLTDWSRLATALSTNATAFFVDDSATNAPTRFYRLRIPGTTVAQQQAIWTELRRRTYTIQVERISSSGKYLSADVTVTSGAKHISNVKDPLTGEAVADFDPADFPSIEEIFTKLEAAAQTGIYDLRVWYDPKHGYPTRMIQREISGMNSNVTELRFNLVER
;
A
#
# COMPACT_ATOMS: atom_id res chain seq x y z
N MET A 1 -25.58 -22.81 22.76
CA MET A 1 -25.78 -21.36 22.53
C MET A 1 -24.61 -20.84 21.71
N LEU A 2 -24.75 -20.71 20.40
CA LEU A 2 -23.78 -20.00 19.56
C LEU A 2 -24.57 -19.06 18.66
N LYS A 3 -24.52 -17.77 18.98
CA LYS A 3 -25.26 -16.71 18.28
C LYS A 3 -24.69 -16.57 16.86
N HIS A 4 -25.56 -16.78 15.88
CA HIS A 4 -25.34 -16.40 14.50
C HIS A 4 -25.37 -14.87 14.45
N ALA A 5 -24.25 -14.22 14.11
CA ALA A 5 -24.23 -12.80 13.78
C ALA A 5 -24.61 -12.68 12.30
N LEU A 6 -25.86 -12.27 12.04
CA LEU A 6 -26.27 -11.81 10.71
C LEU A 6 -25.48 -10.53 10.39
N LEU A 7 -24.62 -10.60 9.37
CA LEU A 7 -23.93 -9.44 8.82
C LEU A 7 -24.91 -8.69 7.90
N SER A 8 -25.67 -7.75 8.45
CA SER A 8 -26.50 -6.84 7.66
C SER A 8 -25.66 -5.67 7.15
N LEU A 9 -25.02 -5.85 5.99
CA LEU A 9 -24.31 -4.76 5.30
C LEU A 9 -25.34 -3.93 4.50
N LEU A 10 -25.80 -2.82 5.07
CA LEU A 10 -26.58 -1.83 4.33
C LEU A 10 -25.60 -0.93 3.55
N LEU A 11 -25.29 -1.33 2.33
CA LEU A 11 -24.52 -0.54 1.37
C LEU A 11 -25.43 0.55 0.77
N LEU A 12 -25.50 1.72 1.41
CA LEU A 12 -26.13 2.88 0.77
C LEU A 12 -25.10 3.61 -0.10
N ILE A 13 -24.84 3.07 -1.29
CA ILE A 13 -24.25 3.85 -2.39
C ILE A 13 -25.43 4.45 -3.15
N THR A 14 -25.65 5.76 -3.02
CA THR A 14 -26.64 6.45 -3.85
C THR A 14 -26.11 6.49 -5.29
N ILE A 15 -26.55 5.54 -6.11
CA ILE A 15 -26.32 5.54 -7.56
C ILE A 15 -27.50 6.27 -8.20
N HIS A 16 -27.26 7.42 -8.82
CA HIS A 16 -28.22 8.00 -9.75
C HIS A 16 -28.07 7.26 -11.09
N THR A 17 -28.86 6.20 -11.30
CA THR A 17 -29.00 5.59 -12.62
C THR A 17 -30.10 6.32 -13.39
N SER A 18 -29.73 7.33 -14.19
CA SER A 18 -30.57 7.73 -15.32
C SER A 18 -29.91 7.24 -16.61
N ASN A 19 -30.72 6.66 -17.51
CA ASN A 19 -30.34 6.10 -18.80
C ASN A 19 -29.88 7.18 -19.80
N ALA A 20 -28.87 7.95 -19.44
CA ALA A 20 -28.16 8.87 -20.31
C ALA A 20 -26.70 8.44 -20.37
N ALA A 21 -26.06 8.60 -21.53
CA ALA A 21 -24.67 8.22 -21.80
C ALA A 21 -23.78 8.34 -20.55
N THR A 22 -23.17 7.23 -20.13
CA THR A 22 -22.27 7.17 -18.96
C THR A 22 -21.33 8.36 -18.99
N PRO A 23 -21.44 9.30 -18.02
CA PRO A 23 -20.49 10.39 -17.93
C PRO A 23 -19.09 9.78 -17.84
N LYS A 24 -18.15 10.24 -18.68
CA LYS A 24 -16.72 10.02 -18.45
C LYS A 24 -16.34 10.75 -17.16
N GLY A 25 -16.66 10.16 -16.02
CA GLY A 25 -16.31 10.66 -14.70
C GLY A 25 -14.84 10.33 -14.37
N PRO A 26 -14.23 11.03 -13.40
CA PRO A 26 -12.80 10.94 -13.13
C PRO A 26 -12.33 9.61 -12.55
N LEU A 27 -13.22 8.74 -12.05
CA LEU A 27 -12.90 7.53 -11.29
C LEU A 27 -13.98 6.45 -11.46
N GLU A 28 -13.57 5.19 -11.62
CA GLU A 28 -14.46 4.03 -11.70
C GLU A 28 -14.06 3.00 -10.62
N ILE A 29 -15.03 2.55 -9.81
CA ILE A 29 -14.88 1.37 -8.94
C ILE A 29 -15.25 0.14 -9.76
N LEU A 30 -14.25 -0.66 -10.13
CA LEU A 30 -14.40 -1.69 -11.16
C LEU A 30 -14.84 -3.05 -10.61
N ARG A 31 -14.50 -3.37 -9.36
CA ARG A 31 -14.76 -4.64 -8.69
C ARG A 31 -14.89 -4.39 -7.18
N HIS A 32 -15.75 -5.14 -6.51
CA HIS A 32 -15.67 -5.35 -5.07
C HIS A 32 -15.77 -6.86 -4.79
N SER A 33 -15.04 -7.36 -3.80
CA SER A 33 -15.12 -8.75 -3.38
C SER A 33 -15.02 -8.85 -1.87
N LEU A 34 -15.79 -9.79 -1.31
CA LEU A 34 -15.64 -10.28 0.06
C LEU A 34 -15.09 -11.70 -0.05
N VAL A 35 -13.79 -11.86 0.18
CA VAL A 35 -13.18 -13.19 0.29
C VAL A 35 -12.68 -13.34 1.70
N GLN A 36 -13.21 -14.33 2.43
CA GLN A 36 -12.76 -14.66 3.78
C GLN A 36 -12.70 -13.41 4.70
N GLU A 37 -13.79 -12.63 4.69
CA GLU A 37 -14.00 -11.43 5.51
C GLU A 37 -13.21 -10.16 5.09
N VAL A 38 -12.35 -10.25 4.07
CA VAL A 38 -11.59 -9.10 3.57
C VAL A 38 -12.38 -8.34 2.50
N PHE A 39 -12.43 -7.00 2.59
CA PHE A 39 -12.99 -6.15 1.53
C PHE A 39 -11.91 -5.72 0.55
N ALA A 40 -12.10 -6.01 -0.73
CA ALA A 40 -11.22 -5.58 -1.80
C ALA A 40 -11.97 -4.81 -2.88
N PHE A 41 -11.33 -3.80 -3.47
CA PHE A 41 -11.90 -3.04 -4.57
C PHE A 41 -10.84 -2.47 -5.52
N GLY A 42 -11.23 -2.22 -6.77
CA GLY A 42 -10.34 -1.65 -7.80
C GLY A 42 -10.73 -0.22 -8.14
N ILE A 43 -9.76 0.69 -8.18
CA ILE A 43 -9.93 2.09 -8.56
C ILE A 43 -9.05 2.38 -9.79
N ARG A 44 -9.61 3.06 -10.78
CA ARG A 44 -8.84 3.59 -11.91
C ARG A 44 -8.80 5.13 -11.85
N PRO A 45 -7.72 5.74 -11.33
CA PRO A 45 -7.51 7.18 -11.47
C PRO A 45 -7.29 7.54 -12.94
N GLN A 46 -7.68 8.77 -13.32
CA GLN A 46 -7.55 9.31 -14.67
C GLN A 46 -6.49 10.44 -14.76
N ASP A 47 -5.74 10.66 -13.68
CA ASP A 47 -4.64 11.61 -13.62
C ASP A 47 -3.40 10.98 -12.97
N THR A 48 -2.29 11.73 -12.94
CA THR A 48 -1.00 11.28 -12.39
C THR A 48 -0.75 11.83 -10.98
N ASN A 49 -1.81 12.22 -10.27
CA ASN A 49 -1.67 12.78 -8.93
C ASN A 49 -1.74 11.68 -7.88
N TRP A 50 -1.07 11.93 -6.75
CA TRP A 50 -1.30 11.11 -5.56
C TRP A 50 -2.76 11.25 -5.11
N PHE A 51 -3.39 10.13 -4.79
CA PHE A 51 -4.69 10.08 -4.14
C PHE A 51 -4.64 9.18 -2.92
N ASP A 52 -5.48 9.49 -1.94
CA ASP A 52 -5.65 8.63 -0.77
C ASP A 52 -6.98 7.91 -0.82
N ILE A 53 -6.97 6.71 -0.25
CA ILE A 53 -8.16 6.00 0.16
C ILE A 53 -8.31 6.20 1.64
N GLU A 54 -9.47 6.69 2.03
CA GLU A 54 -9.82 6.91 3.41
C GLU A 54 -10.99 6.04 3.81
N VAL A 55 -10.96 5.58 5.06
CA VAL A 55 -11.94 4.71 5.68
C VAL A 55 -12.52 5.34 6.93
N SER A 56 -13.80 5.06 7.17
CA SER A 56 -14.53 5.53 8.35
C SER A 56 -15.49 4.46 8.86
N THR A 57 -15.83 4.51 10.15
CA THR A 57 -16.90 3.70 10.76
C THR A 57 -18.15 4.52 11.08
N ASN A 58 -18.09 5.86 10.97
CA ASN A 58 -19.16 6.77 11.39
C ASN A 58 -19.40 7.96 10.44
N LEU A 59 -18.78 7.95 9.24
CA LEU A 59 -18.82 9.01 8.22
C LEU A 59 -18.24 10.37 8.65
N THR A 60 -17.74 10.49 9.89
CA THR A 60 -17.21 11.74 10.45
C THR A 60 -15.71 11.66 10.63
N ASP A 61 -15.23 10.58 11.25
CA ASP A 61 -13.81 10.33 11.47
C ASP A 61 -13.26 9.50 10.32
N TRP A 62 -12.34 10.10 9.57
CA TRP A 62 -11.72 9.47 8.41
C TRP A 62 -10.24 9.23 8.70
N SER A 63 -9.81 8.00 8.46
CA SER A 63 -8.41 7.60 8.55
C SER A 63 -7.93 7.10 7.20
N ARG A 64 -6.66 7.30 6.88
CA ARG A 64 -6.10 6.84 5.62
C ARG A 64 -5.83 5.34 5.66
N LEU A 65 -6.35 4.63 4.67
CA LEU A 65 -6.04 3.21 4.44
C LEU A 65 -4.76 3.08 3.61
N ALA A 66 -4.69 3.77 2.47
CA ALA A 66 -3.57 3.70 1.55
C ALA A 66 -3.44 4.98 0.73
N THR A 67 -2.24 5.19 0.18
CA THR A 67 -1.94 6.24 -0.80
C THR A 67 -1.50 5.58 -2.09
N ALA A 68 -1.88 6.14 -3.23
CA ALA A 68 -1.54 5.55 -4.52
C ALA A 68 -1.30 6.58 -5.61
N LEU A 69 -0.52 6.12 -6.58
CA LEU A 69 -0.19 6.80 -7.82
C LEU A 69 -0.34 5.78 -8.94
N SER A 70 -1.26 6.01 -9.86
CA SER A 70 -1.44 5.14 -11.04
C SER A 70 -1.74 6.02 -12.23
N THR A 71 -1.06 5.76 -13.35
CA THR A 71 -1.24 6.55 -14.58
C THR A 71 -2.18 5.86 -15.57
N ASN A 72 -2.20 4.52 -15.58
CA ASN A 72 -2.90 3.74 -16.60
C ASN A 72 -3.43 2.39 -16.09
N ALA A 73 -3.40 2.15 -14.78
CA ALA A 73 -3.80 0.89 -14.17
C ALA A 73 -5.03 1.04 -13.28
N THR A 74 -5.76 -0.06 -13.14
CA THR A 74 -6.66 -0.24 -11.99
C THR A 74 -5.83 -0.61 -10.77
N ALA A 75 -5.73 0.31 -9.83
CA ALA A 75 -5.13 0.09 -8.53
C ALA A 75 -6.10 -0.71 -7.65
N PHE A 76 -5.73 -1.93 -7.28
CA PHE A 76 -6.53 -2.79 -6.41
C PHE A 76 -6.15 -2.55 -4.94
N PHE A 77 -7.13 -2.49 -4.05
CA PHE A 77 -6.90 -2.28 -2.63
C PHE A 77 -7.59 -3.37 -1.84
N VAL A 78 -6.99 -3.68 -0.71
CA VAL A 78 -7.41 -4.71 0.23
C VAL A 78 -7.41 -4.04 1.61
N ASP A 79 -8.56 -4.05 2.27
CA ASP A 79 -8.70 -3.61 3.67
C ASP A 79 -8.83 -4.83 4.56
N ASP A 80 -7.68 -5.37 4.99
CA ASP A 80 -7.63 -6.52 5.90
C ASP A 80 -8.28 -6.22 7.27
N SER A 81 -8.39 -4.93 7.63
CA SER A 81 -8.99 -4.49 8.88
C SER A 81 -10.51 -4.32 8.83
N ALA A 82 -11.13 -4.48 7.65
CA ALA A 82 -12.58 -4.39 7.48
C ALA A 82 -13.34 -5.44 8.32
N THR A 83 -12.72 -6.60 8.55
CA THR A 83 -13.19 -7.68 9.45
C THR A 83 -13.54 -7.20 10.86
N ASN A 84 -12.80 -6.20 11.36
CA ASN A 84 -12.92 -5.67 12.71
C ASN A 84 -13.93 -4.52 12.82
N ALA A 85 -14.60 -4.16 11.72
CA ALA A 85 -15.52 -3.04 11.64
C ALA A 85 -16.89 -3.51 11.12
N PRO A 86 -17.95 -3.58 11.96
CA PRO A 86 -19.28 -4.02 11.52
C PRO A 86 -19.89 -3.09 10.46
N THR A 87 -19.42 -1.83 10.41
CA THR A 87 -19.74 -0.86 9.37
C THR A 87 -18.47 -0.18 8.90
N ARG A 88 -18.26 -0.12 7.60
CA ARG A 88 -17.07 0.47 6.97
C ARG A 88 -17.46 1.30 5.75
N PHE A 89 -17.04 2.56 5.73
CA PHE A 89 -17.24 3.49 4.62
C PHE A 89 -15.90 3.82 3.98
N TYR A 90 -15.91 4.06 2.68
CA TYR A 90 -14.72 4.36 1.89
C TYR A 90 -14.93 5.66 1.12
N ARG A 91 -13.89 6.50 1.02
CA ARG A 91 -13.86 7.65 0.12
C ARG A 91 -12.49 7.83 -0.50
N LEU A 92 -12.46 8.59 -1.59
CA LEU A 92 -11.23 9.05 -2.20
C LEU A 92 -10.97 10.50 -1.78
N ARG A 93 -9.71 10.80 -1.45
CA ARG A 93 -9.26 12.18 -1.22
C ARG A 93 -8.23 12.57 -2.27
N ILE A 94 -8.54 13.64 -3.01
CA ILE A 94 -7.69 14.23 -4.05
C ILE A 94 -7.58 15.74 -3.78
N PRO A 95 -6.36 16.32 -3.70
CA PRO A 95 -5.08 15.61 -3.72
C PRO A 95 -4.92 14.72 -2.48
N GLY A 96 -4.29 13.56 -2.67
CA GLY A 96 -3.86 12.68 -1.59
C GLY A 96 -2.71 13.29 -0.80
N THR A 97 -2.28 12.58 0.23
CA THR A 97 -1.06 12.97 0.95
C THR A 97 0.18 12.78 0.08
N THR A 98 1.06 13.77 0.07
CA THR A 98 2.29 13.70 -0.72
C THR A 98 3.36 12.87 -0.01
N VAL A 99 4.30 12.33 -0.79
CA VAL A 99 5.49 11.63 -0.26
C VAL A 99 6.26 12.53 0.70
N ALA A 100 6.45 13.80 0.35
CA ALA A 100 7.14 14.79 1.18
C ALA A 100 6.44 15.00 2.54
N GLN A 101 5.11 15.03 2.58
CA GLN A 101 4.37 15.12 3.85
C GLN A 101 4.61 13.91 4.74
N GLN A 102 4.66 12.69 4.18
CA GLN A 102 4.96 11.48 4.95
C GLN A 102 6.40 11.40 5.41
N GLN A 103 7.34 11.77 4.54
CA GLN A 103 8.75 11.83 4.88
C GLN A 103 9.03 12.82 6.00
N ALA A 104 8.31 13.95 6.04
CA ALA A 104 8.42 14.92 7.13
C ALA A 104 8.03 14.31 8.49
N ILE A 105 6.93 13.54 8.55
CA ILE A 105 6.49 12.82 9.77
C ILE A 105 7.58 11.84 10.22
N TRP A 106 8.11 11.03 9.29
CA TRP A 106 9.19 10.09 9.60
C TRP A 106 10.45 10.80 10.13
N THR A 107 10.83 11.90 9.48
CA THR A 107 12.05 12.66 9.82
C THR A 107 11.93 13.35 11.17
N GLU A 108 10.72 13.82 11.54
CA GLU A 108 10.46 14.47 12.82
C GLU A 108 10.69 13.54 14.03
N LEU A 109 10.51 12.24 13.85
CA LEU A 109 10.84 11.24 14.89
C LEU A 109 12.34 11.17 15.19
N ARG A 110 13.20 11.76 14.32
CA ARG A 110 14.67 11.80 14.46
C ARG A 110 15.31 10.44 14.75
N ARG A 111 14.74 9.35 14.23
CA ARG A 111 15.28 8.00 14.38
C ARG A 111 16.57 7.88 13.56
N ARG A 112 17.72 8.07 14.21
CA ARG A 112 19.05 7.90 13.59
C ARG A 112 19.47 6.44 13.51
N THR A 113 18.87 5.59 14.34
CA THR A 113 19.13 4.16 14.36
C THR A 113 17.82 3.42 14.43
N TYR A 114 17.63 2.45 13.54
CA TYR A 114 16.46 1.59 13.53
C TYR A 114 16.77 0.28 12.80
N THR A 115 15.98 -0.76 13.09
CA THR A 115 15.98 -2.01 12.33
C THR A 115 14.58 -2.25 11.80
N ILE A 116 14.46 -2.60 10.53
CA ILE A 116 13.21 -3.08 9.92
C ILE A 116 13.42 -4.49 9.39
N GLN A 117 12.40 -5.33 9.50
CA GLN A 117 12.29 -6.51 8.66
C GLN A 117 11.66 -6.12 7.34
N VAL A 118 12.33 -6.52 6.26
CA VAL A 118 11.88 -6.32 4.90
C VAL A 118 11.55 -7.67 4.29
N GLU A 119 10.31 -7.86 3.88
CA GLU A 119 9.91 -8.96 3.02
C GLU A 119 9.72 -8.44 1.60
N ARG A 120 10.31 -9.13 0.63
CA ARG A 120 10.15 -8.87 -0.79
C ARG A 120 9.50 -10.05 -1.47
N ILE A 121 8.42 -9.77 -2.16
CA ILE A 121 7.66 -10.73 -2.96
C ILE A 121 7.66 -10.22 -4.39
N SER A 122 8.12 -11.03 -5.34
CA SER A 122 8.09 -10.67 -6.76
C SER A 122 7.30 -11.69 -7.57
N SER A 123 6.63 -11.21 -8.62
CA SER A 123 5.94 -12.05 -9.60
C SER A 123 6.88 -13.01 -10.34
N SER A 124 8.20 -12.80 -10.30
CA SER A 124 9.20 -13.76 -10.80
C SER A 124 9.39 -14.98 -9.90
N GLY A 125 8.70 -15.05 -8.76
CA GLY A 125 8.78 -16.17 -7.82
C GLY A 125 9.89 -16.04 -6.78
N LYS A 126 10.62 -14.92 -6.75
CA LYS A 126 11.65 -14.66 -5.73
C LYS A 126 11.02 -14.08 -4.47
N TYR A 127 11.00 -14.86 -3.40
CA TYR A 127 10.57 -14.47 -2.05
C TYR A 127 11.80 -14.35 -1.17
N LEU A 128 12.03 -13.17 -0.62
CA LEU A 128 13.16 -12.93 0.27
C LEU A 128 12.73 -12.15 1.51
N SER A 129 13.39 -12.42 2.62
CA SER A 129 13.28 -11.63 3.83
C SER A 129 14.67 -11.28 4.36
N ALA A 130 14.82 -10.11 4.98
CA ALA A 130 16.07 -9.68 5.60
C ALA A 130 15.81 -8.68 6.73
N ASP A 131 16.76 -8.57 7.65
CA ASP A 131 16.85 -7.47 8.60
C ASP A 131 17.69 -6.33 7.99
N VAL A 132 17.10 -5.16 7.85
CA VAL A 132 17.78 -3.93 7.42
C VAL A 132 17.98 -3.04 8.63
N THR A 133 19.23 -2.90 9.06
CA THR A 133 19.61 -2.02 10.16
C THR A 133 20.24 -0.75 9.61
N VAL A 134 19.70 0.40 9.99
CA VAL A 134 20.26 1.70 9.67
C VAL A 134 20.87 2.29 10.94
N THR A 135 22.11 2.74 10.87
CA THR A 135 22.80 3.44 11.97
C THR A 135 23.44 4.71 11.42
N SER A 136 22.96 5.86 11.88
CA SER A 136 23.40 7.19 11.41
C SER A 136 23.40 7.31 9.87
N GLY A 137 22.37 6.74 9.22
CA GLY A 137 22.22 6.73 7.77
C GLY A 137 22.99 5.61 7.05
N ALA A 138 23.89 4.89 7.72
CA ALA A 138 24.55 3.72 7.14
C ALA A 138 23.64 2.50 7.21
N LYS A 139 23.31 1.92 6.05
CA LYS A 139 22.48 0.72 5.90
C LYS A 139 23.34 -0.55 5.97
N HIS A 140 22.91 -1.52 6.78
CA HIS A 140 23.46 -2.87 6.85
C HIS A 140 22.34 -3.90 6.70
N ILE A 141 22.55 -4.91 5.85
CA ILE A 141 21.59 -5.97 5.58
C ILE A 141 22.12 -7.27 6.18
N SER A 142 21.26 -7.99 6.90
CA SER A 142 21.61 -9.24 7.57
C SER A 142 20.43 -10.22 7.55
N ASN A 143 20.67 -11.48 7.93
CA ASN A 143 19.65 -12.52 8.05
C ASN A 143 18.81 -12.72 6.77
N VAL A 144 19.47 -12.61 5.61
CA VAL A 144 18.80 -12.80 4.31
C VAL A 144 18.43 -14.27 4.13
N LYS A 145 17.15 -14.53 3.89
CA LYS A 145 16.61 -15.88 3.76
C LYS A 145 15.39 -15.96 2.87
N ASP A 146 15.11 -17.14 2.36
CA ASP A 146 13.81 -17.48 1.78
C ASP A 146 12.79 -17.65 2.94
N PRO A 147 11.70 -16.86 2.99
CA PRO A 147 10.73 -16.95 4.08
C PRO A 147 9.87 -18.22 4.04
N LEU A 148 9.80 -18.93 2.91
CA LEU A 148 9.03 -20.17 2.74
C LEU A 148 9.80 -21.38 3.28
N THR A 149 11.10 -21.45 3.01
CA THR A 149 11.95 -22.58 3.43
C THR A 149 12.74 -22.28 4.71
N GLY A 150 12.96 -21.01 5.02
CA GLY A 150 13.83 -20.55 6.10
C GLY A 150 15.32 -20.62 5.77
N GLU A 151 15.69 -21.04 4.57
CA GLU A 151 17.09 -21.20 4.16
C GLU A 151 17.78 -19.86 3.93
N ALA A 152 19.03 -19.76 4.38
CA ALA A 152 19.85 -18.57 4.16
C ALA A 152 20.16 -18.38 2.68
N VAL A 153 20.08 -17.13 2.20
CA VAL A 153 20.37 -16.77 0.81
C VAL A 153 21.61 -15.88 0.79
N ALA A 154 22.72 -16.42 0.27
CA ALA A 154 24.00 -15.69 0.20
C ALA A 154 24.09 -14.74 -1.00
N ASP A 155 23.49 -15.10 -2.14
CA ASP A 155 23.47 -14.28 -3.35
C ASP A 155 22.17 -13.48 -3.44
N PHE A 156 22.24 -12.21 -3.06
CA PHE A 156 21.10 -11.29 -3.08
C PHE A 156 21.52 -9.91 -3.60
N ASP A 157 20.56 -9.19 -4.17
CA ASP A 157 20.75 -7.81 -4.58
C ASP A 157 20.45 -6.89 -3.37
N PRO A 158 21.38 -6.07 -2.88
CA PRO A 158 21.11 -5.11 -1.81
C PRO A 158 19.97 -4.12 -2.12
N ALA A 159 19.65 -3.87 -3.39
CA ALA A 159 18.54 -3.01 -3.81
C ALA A 159 17.15 -3.62 -3.54
N ASP A 160 17.09 -4.95 -3.35
CA ASP A 160 15.89 -5.68 -2.94
C ASP A 160 15.49 -5.37 -1.47
N PHE A 161 16.42 -4.82 -0.67
CA PHE A 161 16.21 -4.49 0.75
C PHE A 161 16.51 -3.01 1.04
N PRO A 162 15.60 -2.10 0.64
CA PRO A 162 15.79 -0.67 0.85
C PRO A 162 15.56 -0.26 2.32
N SER A 163 16.21 0.82 2.74
CA SER A 163 15.86 1.56 3.96
C SER A 163 14.56 2.36 3.78
N ILE A 164 14.01 2.90 4.86
CA ILE A 164 12.83 3.79 4.80
C ILE A 164 13.13 5.03 3.94
N GLU A 165 14.32 5.61 4.09
CA GLU A 165 14.74 6.78 3.29
C GLU A 165 14.87 6.44 1.81
N GLU A 166 15.46 5.29 1.47
CA GLU A 166 15.55 4.84 0.08
C GLU A 166 14.16 4.58 -0.53
N ILE A 167 13.18 4.13 0.27
CA ILE A 167 11.79 4.05 -0.19
C ILE A 167 11.22 5.43 -0.49
N PHE A 168 11.37 6.40 0.39
CA PHE A 168 10.89 7.76 0.11
C PHE A 168 11.48 8.31 -1.20
N THR A 169 12.80 8.12 -1.42
CA THR A 169 13.44 8.49 -2.69
C THR A 169 12.82 7.77 -3.90
N LYS A 170 12.53 6.47 -3.80
CA LYS A 170 11.85 5.72 -4.88
C LYS A 170 10.44 6.26 -5.15
N LEU A 171 9.68 6.58 -4.11
CA LEU A 171 8.32 7.11 -4.24
C LEU A 171 8.32 8.51 -4.88
N GLU A 172 9.27 9.37 -4.52
CA GLU A 172 9.44 10.69 -5.15
C GLU A 172 9.83 10.58 -6.62
N ALA A 173 10.77 9.69 -6.95
CA ALA A 173 11.16 9.44 -8.34
C ALA A 173 9.98 8.94 -9.18
N ALA A 174 9.18 7.99 -8.66
CA ALA A 174 8.00 7.48 -9.35
C ALA A 174 6.95 8.57 -9.62
N ALA A 175 6.80 9.53 -8.70
CA ALA A 175 5.92 10.69 -8.88
C ALA A 175 6.38 11.63 -10.01
N GLN A 176 7.69 11.68 -10.29
CA GLN A 176 8.26 12.54 -11.33
C GLN A 176 8.28 11.87 -12.71
N THR A 177 8.62 10.58 -12.77
CA THR A 177 8.77 9.86 -14.04
C THR A 177 7.46 9.22 -14.52
N GLY A 178 6.45 9.16 -13.65
CA GLY A 178 5.25 8.37 -13.87
C GLY A 178 5.50 6.88 -13.61
N ILE A 179 4.45 6.18 -13.17
CA ILE A 179 4.48 4.74 -12.90
C ILE A 179 3.15 4.10 -13.29
N TYR A 180 3.17 2.81 -13.65
CA TYR A 180 1.96 2.14 -14.09
C TYR A 180 0.97 1.93 -12.93
N ASP A 181 1.40 1.30 -11.82
CA ASP A 181 0.66 1.20 -10.55
C ASP A 181 1.66 1.24 -9.39
N LEU A 182 1.46 2.17 -8.45
CA LEU A 182 2.19 2.26 -7.20
C LEU A 182 1.22 2.52 -6.07
N ARG A 183 1.26 1.65 -5.07
CA ARG A 183 0.42 1.73 -3.86
C ARG A 183 1.31 1.63 -2.64
N VAL A 184 1.02 2.46 -1.65
CA VAL A 184 1.80 2.55 -0.41
C VAL A 184 0.85 2.64 0.77
N TRP A 185 1.16 1.85 1.80
CA TRP A 185 0.53 1.93 3.11
C TRP A 185 1.57 2.49 4.08
N TYR A 186 1.12 3.31 5.01
CA TYR A 186 1.98 3.95 5.99
C TYR A 186 1.52 3.58 7.39
N ASP A 187 2.47 3.49 8.31
CA ASP A 187 2.17 3.46 9.73
C ASP A 187 1.51 4.80 10.13
N PRO A 188 0.29 4.78 10.69
CA PRO A 188 -0.45 6.01 10.97
C PRO A 188 0.18 6.86 12.09
N LYS A 189 1.00 6.26 12.95
CA LYS A 189 1.63 6.93 14.08
C LYS A 189 3.02 7.47 13.73
N HIS A 190 3.76 6.73 12.91
CA HIS A 190 5.17 6.96 12.65
C HIS A 190 5.48 7.42 11.23
N GLY A 191 4.51 7.34 10.30
CA GLY A 191 4.63 7.85 8.94
C GLY A 191 5.56 7.07 8.01
N TYR A 192 6.16 5.96 8.46
CA TYR A 192 7.00 5.12 7.58
C TYR A 192 6.14 4.20 6.70
N PRO A 193 6.58 3.85 5.48
CA PRO A 193 5.91 2.87 4.65
C PRO A 193 5.91 1.48 5.31
N THR A 194 4.75 0.87 5.49
CA THR A 194 4.60 -0.51 6.02
C THR A 194 4.41 -1.53 4.91
N ARG A 195 3.91 -1.08 3.75
CA ARG A 195 3.73 -1.91 2.56
C ARG A 195 3.86 -1.04 1.32
N MET A 196 4.48 -1.57 0.28
CA MET A 196 4.54 -0.95 -1.04
C MET A 196 4.27 -2.02 -2.09
N ILE A 197 3.41 -1.74 -3.05
CA ILE A 197 3.24 -2.57 -4.23
C ILE A 197 3.51 -1.71 -5.46
N GLN A 198 4.44 -2.18 -6.28
CA GLN A 198 4.84 -1.54 -7.51
C GLN A 198 4.62 -2.50 -8.66
N ARG A 199 3.96 -2.03 -9.71
CA ARG A 199 3.85 -2.72 -10.99
C ARG A 199 4.55 -1.90 -12.06
N GLU A 200 5.44 -2.56 -12.76
CA GLU A 200 6.12 -2.03 -13.93
C GLU A 200 5.70 -2.81 -15.17
N ILE A 201 5.62 -2.10 -16.30
CA ILE A 201 5.38 -2.71 -17.61
C ILE A 201 6.59 -2.39 -18.50
N SER A 202 7.20 -3.43 -19.06
CA SER A 202 8.25 -3.31 -20.07
C SER A 202 7.93 -4.24 -21.23
N GLY A 203 7.53 -3.66 -22.37
CA GLY A 203 7.02 -4.40 -23.51
C GLY A 203 5.75 -5.19 -23.16
N MET A 204 5.78 -6.51 -23.37
CA MET A 204 4.69 -7.43 -23.01
C MET A 204 4.81 -7.98 -21.57
N ASN A 205 5.88 -7.66 -20.85
CA ASN A 205 6.12 -8.19 -19.52
C ASN A 205 5.58 -7.23 -18.45
N SER A 206 4.89 -7.78 -17.46
CA SER A 206 4.51 -7.07 -16.24
C SER A 206 5.25 -7.66 -15.05
N ASN A 207 5.97 -6.82 -14.32
CA ASN A 207 6.61 -7.21 -13.06
C ASN A 207 5.86 -6.56 -11.91
N VAL A 208 5.48 -7.35 -10.92
CA VAL A 208 4.92 -6.86 -9.67
C VAL A 208 5.89 -7.17 -8.56
N THR A 209 6.25 -6.14 -7.79
CA THR A 209 7.04 -6.28 -6.57
C THR A 209 6.21 -5.73 -5.42
N GLU A 210 6.06 -6.55 -4.39
CA GLU A 210 5.52 -6.16 -3.10
C GLU A 210 6.66 -6.14 -2.08
N LEU A 211 6.78 -5.04 -1.36
CA LEU A 211 7.64 -4.90 -0.19
C LEU A 211 6.77 -4.73 1.05
N ARG A 212 7.11 -5.44 2.12
CA ARG A 212 6.51 -5.26 3.45
C ARG A 212 7.60 -4.89 4.44
N PHE A 213 7.30 -3.92 5.29
CA PHE A 213 8.24 -3.37 6.25
C PHE A 213 7.63 -3.45 7.64
N ASN A 214 8.36 -4.11 8.54
CA ASN A 214 7.98 -4.21 9.94
C ASN A 214 9.11 -3.61 10.78
N LEU A 215 8.82 -2.52 11.48
CA LEU A 215 9.78 -1.92 12.39
C LEU A 215 10.01 -2.85 13.57
N VAL A 216 11.27 -3.23 13.79
CA VAL A 216 11.69 -4.06 14.92
C VAL A 216 12.10 -3.12 16.03
N GLU A 217 11.24 -2.97 17.04
CA GLU A 217 11.63 -2.28 18.27
C GLU A 217 12.65 -3.15 19.01
N ARG A 218 13.83 -2.58 19.27
CA ARG A 218 14.85 -3.15 20.16
C ARG A 218 14.94 -2.30 21.41
#